data_AF-A0A3P3DB89-F1
#
_entry.id   AF-A0A3P3DB89-F1
#
_cell.length_a   1.000
_cell.length_b   1.000
_cell.length_c   1.000
_cell.angle_alpha   90.00
_cell.angle_beta   90.00
_cell.angle_gamma   90.00
#
_symmetry.space_group_name_H-M   'P 1'
#
loop_
_entity.id
_entity.type
_entity.pdbx_description
1 polymer ?
#
loop_
_entity_poly.entity_id
_entity_poly.type
_entity_poly.pdbx_seq_one_letter_code
_entity_poly.pdbx_strand_id
1 'polypeptide(L)'
;MGVVSWMVGSADGFLASAAESQFGAVAGHLGTAALLMVTLSIIALFLNMAFQYRSMDGSSFFWYLLKLSLIGLFAFNWAEFNAVATAVTGGLDYIAGTLVASVGGSGAGAGHFAAEFDNLIEQFSKYLNAIGGNLSWMTGAILGGLGLIMLSLLGFLTGIVLIFGKMMLSLMLGLAPLMITLSLFDATKDYFHRWISTTVSYAFYPVVIAAMFSTVVGMANALLAELGDPASATNIGSLVPFFVMVFLAKGFVAATPIIVRGLSGNFMLIAGPAVAAGAAGLTRGLANTRSVQARALSGGLSGTELAGRAIIQTPAATRAAVLSSGAQIARIAERARRLGQ
;
A
#
# COMPACT_ATOMS: atom_id res chain seq x y z
N MET A 1 -14.72 -23.71 -3.63
CA MET A 1 -13.67 -22.72 -3.34
C MET A 1 -14.10 -21.42 -3.97
N GLY A 2 -14.06 -20.31 -3.24
CA GLY A 2 -14.45 -19.02 -3.81
C GLY A 2 -13.34 -18.40 -4.65
N VAL A 3 -13.72 -17.36 -5.39
CA VAL A 3 -12.89 -16.79 -6.46
C VAL A 3 -11.65 -16.09 -5.89
N VAL A 4 -11.78 -15.42 -4.74
CA VAL A 4 -10.67 -14.66 -4.15
C VAL A 4 -9.61 -15.62 -3.62
N SER A 5 -10.02 -16.68 -2.92
CA SER A 5 -9.10 -17.71 -2.41
C SER A 5 -8.32 -18.40 -3.53
N TRP A 6 -8.99 -18.76 -4.63
CA TRP A 6 -8.35 -19.40 -5.77
C TRP A 6 -7.31 -18.48 -6.45
N MET A 7 -7.65 -17.21 -6.67
CA MET A 7 -6.73 -16.26 -7.32
C MET A 7 -5.50 -15.98 -6.46
N VAL A 8 -5.67 -15.77 -5.15
CA VAL A 8 -4.56 -15.51 -4.22
C VAL A 8 -3.66 -16.73 -4.07
N GLY A 9 -4.23 -17.92 -3.90
CA GLY A 9 -3.45 -19.16 -3.78
C GLY A 9 -2.61 -19.46 -5.03
N SER A 10 -3.18 -19.22 -6.21
CA SER A 10 -2.45 -19.38 -7.49
C SER A 10 -1.32 -18.37 -7.64
N ALA A 11 -1.54 -17.12 -7.21
CA ALA A 11 -0.52 -16.08 -7.23
C ALA A 11 0.65 -16.40 -6.28
N ASP A 12 0.38 -16.88 -5.07
CA ASP A 12 1.42 -17.13 -4.06
C ASP A 12 2.46 -18.16 -4.52
N GLY A 13 2.02 -19.28 -5.10
CA GLY A 13 2.93 -20.31 -5.61
C GLY A 13 3.84 -19.77 -6.73
N PHE A 14 3.27 -19.03 -7.69
CA PHE A 14 4.02 -18.43 -8.78
C PHE A 14 4.99 -17.35 -8.30
N LEU A 15 4.56 -16.49 -7.38
CA LEU A 15 5.33 -15.34 -6.91
C LEU A 15 6.52 -15.73 -6.02
N ALA A 16 6.41 -16.82 -5.26
CA ALA A 16 7.55 -17.36 -4.53
C ALA A 16 8.66 -17.82 -5.48
N SER A 17 8.32 -18.61 -6.51
CA SER A 17 9.27 -19.05 -7.52
C SER A 17 9.82 -17.89 -8.35
N ALA A 18 9.00 -16.88 -8.67
CA ALA A 18 9.44 -15.69 -9.39
C ALA A 18 10.44 -14.86 -8.57
N ALA A 19 10.20 -14.67 -7.26
CA ALA A 19 11.12 -13.96 -6.37
C ALA A 19 12.47 -14.66 -6.28
N GLU A 20 12.49 -15.98 -6.12
CA GLU A 20 13.71 -16.79 -6.08
C GLU A 20 14.51 -16.67 -7.39
N SER A 21 13.83 -16.81 -8.54
CA SER A 21 14.47 -16.71 -9.84
C SER A 21 15.05 -15.31 -10.10
N GLN A 22 14.30 -14.26 -9.76
CA GLN A 22 14.76 -12.88 -9.90
C GLN A 22 15.93 -12.59 -8.95
N PHE A 23 15.86 -13.04 -7.70
CA PHE A 23 16.95 -12.93 -6.74
C PHE A 23 18.21 -13.62 -7.28
N GLY A 24 18.08 -14.86 -7.77
CA GLY A 24 19.18 -15.62 -8.34
C GLY A 24 19.83 -14.93 -9.54
N ALA A 25 19.02 -14.36 -10.45
CA ALA A 25 19.51 -13.61 -11.60
C ALA A 25 20.28 -12.35 -11.17
N VAL A 26 19.72 -11.57 -10.25
CA VAL A 26 20.34 -10.33 -9.75
C VAL A 26 21.61 -10.65 -8.96
N ALA A 27 21.58 -11.65 -8.07
CA ALA A 27 22.74 -12.10 -7.30
C ALA A 27 23.86 -12.63 -8.20
N GLY A 28 23.52 -13.42 -9.24
CA GLY A 28 24.49 -13.97 -10.18
C GLY A 28 25.25 -12.90 -10.97
N HIS A 29 24.55 -11.85 -11.43
CA HIS A 29 25.18 -10.72 -12.12
C HIS A 29 25.94 -9.77 -11.18
N LEU A 30 25.47 -9.63 -9.94
CA LEU A 30 26.11 -8.76 -8.96
C LEU A 30 27.29 -9.39 -8.25
N GLY A 31 27.41 -10.72 -8.21
CA GLY A 31 28.46 -11.39 -7.42
C GLY A 31 29.86 -10.87 -7.73
N THR A 32 30.21 -10.72 -9.01
CA THR A 32 31.53 -10.21 -9.42
C THR A 32 31.70 -8.72 -9.10
N ALA A 33 30.69 -7.89 -9.40
CA ALA A 33 30.72 -6.47 -9.12
C ALA A 33 30.78 -6.18 -7.61
N ALA A 34 30.04 -6.94 -6.80
CA ALA A 34 30.01 -6.83 -5.35
C ALA A 34 31.31 -7.27 -4.72
N LEU A 35 31.94 -8.35 -5.20
CA LEU A 35 33.28 -8.75 -4.73
C LEU A 35 34.31 -7.66 -5.01
N LEU A 36 34.26 -7.02 -6.18
CA LEU A 36 35.12 -5.86 -6.49
C LEU A 36 34.82 -4.69 -5.54
N MET A 37 33.55 -4.35 -5.33
CA MET A 37 33.14 -3.27 -4.43
C MET A 37 33.58 -3.54 -2.98
N VAL A 38 33.42 -4.78 -2.49
CA VAL A 38 33.87 -5.19 -1.16
C VAL A 38 35.39 -5.12 -1.05
N THR A 39 36.12 -5.62 -2.04
CA THR A 39 37.60 -5.57 -2.06
C THR A 39 38.11 -4.13 -2.03
N LEU A 40 37.54 -3.26 -2.88
CA LEU A 40 37.86 -1.83 -2.87
C LEU A 40 37.52 -1.17 -1.53
N SER A 41 36.39 -1.56 -0.93
CA SER A 41 35.97 -1.02 0.36
C SER A 41 36.93 -1.42 1.50
N ILE A 42 37.47 -2.64 1.46
CA ILE A 42 38.45 -3.13 2.43
C ILE A 42 39.79 -2.41 2.22
N ILE A 43 40.24 -2.23 0.98
CA ILE A 43 41.45 -1.44 0.67
C ILE A 43 41.29 0.00 1.17
N ALA A 44 40.15 0.64 0.91
CA ALA A 44 39.86 1.99 1.39
C ALA A 44 39.86 2.07 2.93
N LEU A 45 39.39 1.02 3.61
CA LEU A 45 39.45 0.93 5.07
C LEU A 45 40.90 0.84 5.57
N PHE A 46 41.74 0.00 4.97
CA PHE A 46 43.15 -0.11 5.33
C PHE A 46 43.92 1.19 5.07
N LEU A 47 43.64 1.87 3.95
CA LEU A 47 44.20 3.19 3.67
C LEU A 47 43.76 4.23 4.70
N ASN A 48 42.49 4.23 5.10
CA ASN A 48 41.99 5.12 6.15
C ASN A 48 42.69 4.86 7.49
N MET A 49 42.91 3.60 7.86
CA MET A 49 43.67 3.24 9.06
C MET A 49 45.15 3.63 8.98
N ALA A 50 45.79 3.45 7.83
CA ALA A 50 47.22 3.76 7.64
C ALA A 50 47.50 5.27 7.65
N PHE A 51 46.63 6.06 7.02
CA PHE A 51 46.80 7.52 6.90
C PHE A 51 46.02 8.32 7.96
N GLN A 52 45.23 7.65 8.82
CA GLN A 52 44.37 8.27 9.84
C GLN A 52 43.54 9.47 9.34
N TYR A 53 43.10 9.45 8.08
CA TYR A 53 42.25 10.52 7.51
C TYR A 53 40.96 10.73 8.32
N ARG A 54 40.46 9.65 8.94
CA ARG A 54 39.42 9.72 9.96
C ARG A 54 39.82 8.79 11.10
N SER A 55 39.86 9.32 12.33
CA SER A 55 40.08 8.50 13.52
C SER A 55 39.02 7.41 13.58
N MET A 56 39.42 6.15 13.38
CA MET A 56 38.52 5.01 13.38
C MET A 56 38.65 4.30 14.72
N ASP A 57 37.61 4.42 15.54
CA ASP A 57 37.56 3.75 16.83
C ASP A 57 37.30 2.24 16.63
N GLY A 58 37.81 1.38 17.52
CA GLY A 58 37.72 -0.08 17.38
C GLY A 58 36.29 -0.60 17.26
N SER A 59 35.34 0.10 17.88
CA SER A 59 33.91 -0.16 17.73
C SER A 59 33.39 0.09 16.31
N SER A 60 33.82 1.18 15.66
CA SER A 60 33.42 1.50 14.28
C SER A 60 33.97 0.48 13.28
N PHE A 61 35.18 -0.02 13.51
CA PHE A 61 35.77 -1.11 12.72
C PHE A 61 34.96 -2.40 12.86
N PHE A 62 34.60 -2.77 14.09
CA PHE A 62 33.77 -3.96 14.35
C PHE A 62 32.41 -3.87 13.63
N TRP A 63 31.71 -2.74 13.74
CA TRP A 63 30.43 -2.55 13.05
C TRP A 63 30.56 -2.62 11.53
N TYR A 64 31.66 -2.12 10.97
CA TYR A 64 31.93 -2.22 9.54
C TYR A 64 32.18 -3.67 9.09
N LEU A 65 32.95 -4.45 9.87
CA LEU A 65 33.16 -5.88 9.60
C LEU A 65 31.85 -6.68 9.71
N LEU A 66 31.05 -6.41 10.75
CA LEU A 66 29.74 -7.04 10.92
C LEU A 66 28.84 -6.74 9.71
N LYS A 67 28.80 -5.49 9.26
CA LYS A 67 28.06 -5.07 8.06
C LYS A 67 28.51 -5.86 6.83
N LEU A 68 29.82 -6.00 6.61
CA LEU A 68 30.35 -6.81 5.51
C LEU A 68 29.94 -8.28 5.61
N SER A 69 30.00 -8.88 6.80
CA SER A 69 29.56 -10.27 6.99
C SER A 69 28.07 -10.45 6.73
N LEU A 70 27.22 -9.51 7.15
CA LEU A 70 25.78 -9.55 6.91
C LEU A 70 25.45 -9.41 5.42
N ILE A 71 26.15 -8.53 4.71
CA ILE A 71 26.00 -8.39 3.25
C ILE A 71 26.40 -9.71 2.57
N GLY A 72 27.53 -10.31 2.95
CA GLY A 72 27.96 -11.60 2.39
C GLY A 72 26.97 -12.73 2.65
N LEU A 73 26.37 -12.77 3.84
CA LEU A 73 25.42 -13.80 4.24
C LEU A 73 24.05 -13.63 3.54
N PHE A 74 23.53 -12.41 3.43
CA PHE A 74 22.16 -12.19 2.93
C PHE A 74 22.07 -11.79 1.45
N ALA A 75 23.08 -11.12 0.87
CA ALA A 75 22.96 -10.61 -0.50
C ALA A 75 23.02 -11.72 -1.57
N PHE A 76 23.77 -12.80 -1.31
CA PHE A 76 24.04 -13.85 -2.31
C PHE A 76 23.49 -15.23 -1.91
N ASN A 77 22.84 -15.35 -0.76
CA ASN A 77 22.22 -16.58 -0.30
C ASN A 77 20.71 -16.41 -0.17
N TRP A 78 19.97 -16.99 -1.12
CA TRP A 78 18.51 -16.96 -1.11
C TRP A 78 17.93 -17.61 0.14
N ALA A 79 18.49 -18.73 0.62
CA ALA A 79 17.90 -19.48 1.73
C ALA A 79 17.88 -18.67 3.03
N GLU A 80 19.02 -18.05 3.37
CA GLU A 80 19.15 -17.22 4.57
C GLU A 80 18.29 -15.95 4.48
N PHE A 81 18.29 -15.31 3.31
CA PHE A 81 17.45 -14.14 3.07
C PHE A 81 15.96 -14.47 3.16
N ASN A 82 15.54 -15.54 2.49
CA ASN A 82 14.15 -15.97 2.45
C ASN A 82 13.64 -16.45 3.81
N ALA A 83 14.49 -17.03 4.66
CA ALA A 83 14.13 -17.39 6.03
C ALA A 83 13.70 -16.16 6.83
N VAL A 84 14.48 -15.06 6.76
CA VAL A 84 14.13 -13.79 7.43
C VAL A 84 12.91 -13.15 6.79
N ALA A 85 12.86 -13.09 5.45
CA ALA A 85 11.74 -12.50 4.74
C ALA A 85 10.42 -13.21 5.08
N THR A 86 10.41 -14.55 5.04
CA THR A 86 9.24 -15.39 5.37
C THR A 86 8.84 -15.26 6.84
N ALA A 87 9.80 -15.13 7.77
CA ALA A 87 9.48 -14.92 9.18
C ALA A 87 8.73 -13.59 9.38
N VAL A 88 9.17 -12.52 8.72
CA VAL A 88 8.53 -11.20 8.81
C VAL A 88 7.17 -11.20 8.12
N THR A 89 7.09 -11.67 6.88
CA THR A 89 5.83 -11.67 6.11
C THR A 89 4.82 -12.65 6.69
N GLY A 90 5.25 -13.83 7.12
CA GLY A 90 4.42 -14.80 7.82
C GLY A 90 3.88 -14.28 9.15
N GLY A 91 4.69 -13.52 9.90
CA GLY A 91 4.24 -12.83 11.11
C GLY A 91 3.14 -11.80 10.83
N LEU A 92 3.29 -11.00 9.77
CA LEU A 92 2.27 -10.04 9.34
C LEU A 92 1.01 -10.72 8.82
N ASP A 93 1.14 -11.81 8.06
CA ASP A 93 0.01 -12.62 7.60
C ASP A 93 -0.75 -13.28 8.75
N TYR A 94 -0.04 -13.66 9.83
CA TYR A 94 -0.66 -14.15 11.06
C TYR A 94 -1.49 -13.04 11.75
N ILE A 95 -0.94 -11.83 11.89
CA ILE A 95 -1.66 -10.67 12.44
C ILE A 95 -2.89 -10.33 11.59
N ALA A 96 -2.75 -10.34 10.26
CA ALA A 96 -3.88 -10.15 9.35
C ALA A 96 -4.97 -11.22 9.59
N GLY A 97 -4.55 -12.47 9.78
CA GLY A 97 -5.42 -13.59 10.12
C GLY A 97 -6.20 -13.37 11.41
N THR A 98 -5.53 -12.98 12.50
CA THR A 98 -6.18 -12.76 13.80
C THR A 98 -7.15 -11.57 13.79
N LEU A 99 -6.85 -10.51 13.04
CA LEU A 99 -7.75 -9.37 12.87
C LEU A 99 -9.07 -9.80 12.21
N VAL A 100 -9.00 -10.65 11.20
CA VAL A 100 -10.19 -11.11 10.48
C VAL A 100 -10.96 -12.13 11.32
N ALA A 101 -10.25 -13.04 11.99
CA ALA A 101 -10.84 -13.99 12.90
C ALA A 101 -11.63 -13.34 14.04
N SER A 102 -11.22 -12.14 14.47
CA SER A 102 -11.88 -11.40 15.54
C SER A 102 -13.30 -10.94 15.20
N VAL A 103 -13.65 -10.85 13.91
CA VAL A 103 -14.97 -10.38 13.46
C VAL A 103 -15.74 -11.41 12.62
N GLY A 104 -15.04 -12.29 11.89
CA GLY A 104 -15.66 -13.31 11.02
C GLY A 104 -15.79 -14.72 11.62
N GLY A 105 -15.04 -15.07 12.67
CA GLY A 105 -14.99 -16.42 13.22
C GLY A 105 -13.65 -17.13 13.02
N SER A 106 -13.47 -18.28 13.67
CA SER A 106 -12.15 -18.84 14.05
C SER A 106 -11.26 -19.33 12.90
N GLY A 107 -10.08 -18.70 12.72
CA GLY A 107 -8.95 -19.23 11.93
C GLY A 107 -7.87 -18.18 11.63
N ALA A 108 -6.58 -18.52 11.70
CA ALA A 108 -5.48 -17.57 11.53
C ALA A 108 -4.71 -17.79 10.21
N GLY A 109 -4.62 -16.77 9.36
CA GLY A 109 -3.68 -16.68 8.22
C GLY A 109 -4.26 -15.97 6.97
N ALA A 110 -3.40 -15.58 6.02
CA ALA A 110 -3.81 -14.91 4.77
C ALA A 110 -4.70 -15.80 3.86
N GLY A 111 -4.54 -17.13 3.91
CA GLY A 111 -5.45 -18.07 3.24
C GLY A 111 -6.86 -18.07 3.86
N HIS A 112 -6.96 -17.82 5.17
CA HIS A 112 -8.25 -17.67 5.87
C HIS A 112 -8.93 -16.35 5.51
N PHE A 113 -8.16 -15.28 5.27
CA PHE A 113 -8.72 -14.00 4.83
C PHE A 113 -9.49 -14.09 3.50
N ALA A 114 -8.88 -14.72 2.50
CA ALA A 114 -9.53 -14.88 1.20
C ALA A 114 -10.77 -15.79 1.28
N ALA A 115 -10.72 -16.83 2.12
CA ALA A 115 -11.86 -17.70 2.40
C ALA A 115 -13.00 -16.97 3.14
N GLU A 116 -12.67 -16.06 4.07
CA GLU A 116 -13.66 -15.27 4.80
C GLU A 116 -14.35 -14.23 3.90
N PHE A 117 -13.61 -13.66 2.95
CA PHE A 117 -14.19 -12.83 1.89
C PHE A 117 -15.20 -13.61 1.03
N ASP A 118 -14.83 -14.83 0.65
CA ASP A 118 -15.71 -15.71 -0.10
C ASP A 118 -16.97 -16.09 0.72
N ASN A 119 -16.81 -16.31 2.04
CA ASN A 119 -17.92 -16.57 2.96
C ASN A 119 -18.89 -15.38 3.06
N LEU A 120 -18.37 -14.16 3.23
CA LEU A 120 -19.20 -12.94 3.27
C LEU A 120 -19.97 -12.73 1.95
N ILE A 121 -19.33 -12.99 0.79
CA ILE A 121 -20.01 -12.93 -0.51
C ILE A 121 -21.14 -13.97 -0.57
N GLU A 122 -20.92 -15.18 -0.06
CA GLU A 122 -21.94 -16.23 -0.01
C GLU A 122 -23.12 -15.85 0.90
N GLN A 123 -22.85 -15.35 2.11
CA GLN A 123 -23.90 -14.90 3.04
C GLN A 123 -24.76 -13.78 2.43
N PHE A 124 -24.11 -12.80 1.80
CA PHE A 124 -24.81 -11.72 1.13
C PHE A 124 -25.58 -12.18 -0.11
N SER A 125 -25.07 -13.16 -0.86
CA SER A 125 -25.79 -13.75 -1.98
C SER A 125 -27.05 -14.50 -1.51
N LYS A 126 -26.95 -15.25 -0.40
CA LYS A 126 -28.12 -15.91 0.22
C LYS A 126 -29.17 -14.90 0.68
N TYR A 127 -28.73 -13.82 1.33
CA TYR A 127 -29.60 -12.75 1.80
C TYR A 127 -30.32 -12.04 0.64
N LEU A 128 -29.60 -11.69 -0.42
CA LEU A 128 -30.17 -11.11 -1.64
C LEU A 128 -31.19 -12.05 -2.31
N ASN A 129 -30.88 -13.33 -2.42
CA ASN A 129 -31.78 -14.31 -3.03
C ASN A 129 -33.06 -14.51 -2.19
N ALA A 130 -32.95 -14.49 -0.86
CA ALA A 130 -34.09 -14.61 0.03
C ALA A 130 -35.05 -13.42 -0.11
N ILE A 131 -34.54 -12.18 -0.16
CA ILE A 131 -35.41 -11.00 -0.37
C ILE A 131 -35.96 -10.97 -1.81
N GLY A 132 -35.15 -11.31 -2.80
CA GLY A 132 -35.58 -11.40 -4.19
C GLY A 132 -36.73 -12.41 -4.40
N GLY A 133 -36.74 -13.51 -3.63
CA GLY A 133 -37.82 -14.51 -3.64
C GLY A 133 -39.15 -14.02 -3.06
N ASN A 134 -39.13 -12.98 -2.21
CA ASN A 134 -40.34 -12.37 -1.63
C ASN A 134 -40.89 -11.20 -2.46
N LEU A 135 -40.18 -10.77 -3.50
CA LEU A 135 -40.59 -9.71 -4.42
C LEU A 135 -41.25 -10.30 -5.67
N SER A 136 -41.92 -9.46 -6.47
CA SER A 136 -42.45 -9.87 -7.79
C SER A 136 -41.34 -10.50 -8.64
N TRP A 137 -41.67 -11.54 -9.41
CA TRP A 137 -40.71 -12.36 -10.16
C TRP A 137 -39.70 -11.53 -10.99
N MET A 138 -40.16 -10.41 -11.57
CA MET A 138 -39.34 -9.49 -12.35
C MET A 138 -38.43 -8.63 -11.46
N THR A 139 -38.97 -8.08 -10.37
CA THR A 139 -38.22 -7.27 -9.40
C THR A 139 -37.16 -8.11 -8.70
N GLY A 140 -37.50 -9.32 -8.27
CA GLY A 140 -36.58 -10.27 -7.67
C GLY A 140 -35.43 -10.65 -8.60
N ALA A 141 -35.73 -10.93 -9.88
CA ALA A 141 -34.71 -11.26 -10.88
C ALA A 141 -33.77 -10.08 -11.17
N ILE A 142 -34.29 -8.86 -11.34
CA ILE A 142 -33.46 -7.66 -11.58
C ILE A 142 -32.58 -7.35 -10.36
N LEU A 143 -33.14 -7.45 -9.16
CA LEU A 143 -32.43 -7.13 -7.93
C LEU A 143 -31.36 -8.17 -7.59
N GLY A 144 -31.68 -9.46 -7.78
CA GLY A 144 -30.71 -10.56 -7.67
C GLY A 144 -29.57 -10.42 -8.68
N GLY A 145 -29.89 -10.08 -9.94
CA GLY A 145 -28.89 -9.83 -10.98
C GLY A 145 -27.97 -8.65 -10.66
N LEU A 146 -28.53 -7.51 -10.24
CA LEU A 146 -27.75 -6.33 -9.84
C LEU A 146 -26.90 -6.60 -8.59
N GLY A 147 -27.47 -7.29 -7.60
CA GLY A 147 -26.76 -7.69 -6.38
C GLY A 147 -25.60 -8.62 -6.65
N LEU A 148 -25.78 -9.61 -7.54
CA LEU A 148 -24.72 -10.52 -7.97
C LEU A 148 -23.59 -9.78 -8.68
N ILE A 149 -23.90 -8.87 -9.61
CA ILE A 149 -22.90 -8.03 -10.30
C ILE A 149 -22.10 -7.20 -9.27
N MET A 150 -22.78 -6.59 -8.30
CA MET A 150 -22.14 -5.77 -7.28
C MET A 150 -21.22 -6.59 -6.36
N LEU A 151 -21.67 -7.75 -5.89
CA LEU A 151 -20.88 -8.66 -5.06
C LEU A 151 -19.69 -9.24 -5.83
N SER A 152 -19.90 -9.65 -7.08
CA SER A 152 -18.83 -10.17 -7.95
C SER A 152 -17.72 -9.12 -8.17
N LEU A 153 -18.11 -7.87 -8.47
CA LEU A 153 -17.15 -6.78 -8.63
C LEU A 153 -16.40 -6.47 -7.33
N LEU A 154 -16.99 -6.72 -6.15
CA LEU A 154 -16.33 -6.52 -4.86
C LEU A 154 -15.28 -7.61 -4.63
N GLY A 155 -15.62 -8.88 -4.86
CA GLY A 155 -14.66 -9.98 -4.79
C GLY A 155 -13.49 -9.80 -5.77
N PHE A 156 -13.78 -9.38 -7.01
CA PHE A 156 -12.76 -9.08 -8.01
C PHE A 156 -11.80 -7.97 -7.58
N LEU A 157 -12.35 -6.83 -7.09
CA LEU A 157 -11.54 -5.70 -6.63
C LEU A 157 -10.62 -6.11 -5.47
N THR A 158 -11.14 -6.86 -4.50
CA THR A 158 -10.36 -7.37 -3.36
C THR A 158 -9.25 -8.30 -3.84
N GLY A 159 -9.57 -9.26 -4.71
CA GLY A 159 -8.58 -10.19 -5.26
C GLY A 159 -7.43 -9.47 -5.95
N ILE A 160 -7.71 -8.46 -6.78
CA ILE A 160 -6.68 -7.67 -7.44
C ILE A 160 -5.79 -6.93 -6.44
N VAL A 161 -6.37 -6.28 -5.43
CA VAL A 161 -5.59 -5.50 -4.45
C VAL A 161 -4.67 -6.39 -3.62
N LEU A 162 -5.13 -7.59 -3.24
CA LEU A 162 -4.30 -8.58 -2.53
C LEU A 162 -3.13 -9.07 -3.38
N ILE A 163 -3.43 -9.46 -4.62
CA ILE A 163 -2.41 -9.95 -5.54
C ILE A 163 -1.42 -8.84 -5.85
N PHE A 164 -1.87 -7.59 -6.00
CA PHE A 164 -0.99 -6.45 -6.19
C PHE A 164 0.04 -6.29 -5.06
N GLY A 165 -0.39 -6.36 -3.79
CA GLY A 165 0.52 -6.29 -2.64
C GLY A 165 1.58 -7.40 -2.67
N LYS A 166 1.16 -8.64 -2.92
CA LYS A 166 2.05 -9.81 -3.02
C LYS A 166 2.99 -9.75 -4.22
N MET A 167 2.49 -9.33 -5.39
CA MET A 167 3.30 -9.16 -6.61
C MET A 167 4.42 -8.15 -6.38
N MET A 168 4.08 -7.00 -5.79
CA MET A 168 5.05 -5.93 -5.59
C MET A 168 6.06 -6.29 -4.48
N LEU A 169 5.61 -6.98 -3.43
CA LEU A 169 6.50 -7.52 -2.40
C LEU A 169 7.48 -8.54 -3.00
N SER A 170 7.00 -9.50 -3.80
CA SER A 170 7.82 -10.49 -4.50
C SER A 170 8.88 -9.82 -5.38
N LEU A 171 8.50 -8.79 -6.15
CA LEU A 171 9.43 -8.01 -6.97
C LEU A 171 10.48 -7.27 -6.11
N MET A 172 10.08 -6.68 -4.99
CA MET A 172 11.02 -6.02 -4.07
C MET A 172 12.00 -7.01 -3.43
N LEU A 173 11.55 -8.22 -3.09
CA LEU A 173 12.41 -9.30 -2.57
C LEU A 173 13.36 -9.83 -3.64
N GLY A 174 12.93 -9.95 -4.90
CA GLY A 174 13.79 -10.31 -6.02
C GLY A 174 14.94 -9.32 -6.26
N LEU A 175 14.72 -8.02 -5.97
CA LEU A 175 15.76 -6.98 -6.06
C LEU A 175 16.65 -6.87 -4.82
N ALA A 176 16.44 -7.68 -3.78
CA ALA A 176 17.16 -7.59 -2.52
C ALA A 176 18.71 -7.63 -2.65
N PRO A 177 19.32 -8.51 -3.48
CA PRO A 177 20.79 -8.57 -3.59
C PRO A 177 21.40 -7.23 -3.99
N LEU A 178 20.73 -6.52 -4.92
CA LEU A 178 21.16 -5.20 -5.39
C LEU A 178 21.09 -4.17 -4.28
N MET A 179 19.94 -4.11 -3.60
CA MET A 179 19.71 -3.10 -2.57
C MET A 179 20.60 -3.33 -1.35
N ILE A 180 20.82 -4.58 -0.94
CA ILE A 180 21.75 -4.94 0.14
C ILE A 180 23.18 -4.58 -0.25
N THR A 181 23.59 -4.84 -1.50
CA THR A 181 24.94 -4.45 -1.97
C THR A 181 25.13 -2.94 -1.98
N LEU A 182 24.11 -2.16 -2.39
CA LEU A 182 24.15 -0.70 -2.32
C LEU A 182 24.23 -0.16 -0.89
N SER A 183 23.88 -0.95 0.12
CA SER A 183 24.07 -0.54 1.52
C SER A 183 25.54 -0.41 1.91
N LEU A 184 26.46 -1.03 1.15
CA LEU A 184 27.91 -1.07 1.45
C LEU A 184 28.51 0.33 1.59
N PHE A 185 28.23 1.22 0.64
CA PHE A 185 28.77 2.57 0.61
C PHE A 185 27.86 3.59 1.28
N ASP A 186 28.46 4.57 1.96
CA ASP A 186 27.71 5.68 2.57
C ASP A 186 26.98 6.55 1.55
N ALA A 187 27.45 6.62 0.30
CA ALA A 187 26.82 7.38 -0.77
C ALA A 187 25.53 6.72 -1.28
N THR A 188 25.45 5.39 -1.25
CA THR A 188 24.34 4.62 -1.83
C THR A 188 23.41 4.00 -0.78
N LYS A 189 23.75 4.09 0.51
CA LYS A 189 22.93 3.51 1.60
C LYS A 189 21.50 4.04 1.64
N ASP A 190 21.25 5.26 1.18
CA ASP A 190 19.91 5.84 1.19
C ASP A 190 18.94 5.06 0.28
N TYR A 191 19.44 4.44 -0.79
CA TYR A 191 18.64 3.56 -1.64
C TYR A 191 18.17 2.31 -0.88
N PHE A 192 19.06 1.71 -0.08
CA PHE A 192 18.73 0.57 0.76
C PHE A 192 17.66 0.92 1.82
N HIS A 193 17.80 2.05 2.50
CA HIS A 193 16.82 2.50 3.50
C HIS A 193 15.44 2.73 2.88
N ARG A 194 15.38 3.36 1.70
CA ARG A 194 14.13 3.58 0.96
C ARG A 194 13.51 2.26 0.49
N TRP A 195 14.32 1.32 0.05
CA TRP A 195 13.86 -0.02 -0.32
C TRP A 195 13.31 -0.79 0.86
N ILE A 196 13.97 -0.80 2.02
CA ILE A 196 13.42 -1.44 3.23
C ILE A 196 12.08 -0.82 3.58
N SER A 197 12.01 0.52 3.67
CA SER A 197 10.77 1.22 4.00
C SER A 197 9.64 0.86 3.02
N THR A 198 9.95 0.83 1.72
CA THR A 198 8.99 0.48 0.67
C THR A 198 8.59 -1.00 0.73
N THR A 199 9.53 -1.91 0.96
CA THR A 199 9.29 -3.36 1.06
C THR A 199 8.41 -3.67 2.27
N VAL A 200 8.71 -3.08 3.42
CA VAL A 200 7.89 -3.18 4.62
C VAL A 200 6.49 -2.61 4.38
N SER A 201 6.37 -1.50 3.64
CA SER A 201 5.06 -0.97 3.21
C SER A 201 4.25 -2.04 2.46
N TYR A 202 4.87 -2.74 1.51
CA TYR A 202 4.18 -3.80 0.77
C TYR A 202 3.83 -5.01 1.65
N ALA A 203 4.67 -5.35 2.62
CA ALA A 203 4.39 -6.40 3.59
C ALA A 203 3.21 -6.09 4.53
N PHE A 204 2.87 -4.80 4.75
CA PHE A 204 1.71 -4.39 5.53
C PHE A 204 0.37 -4.47 4.78
N TYR A 205 0.36 -4.70 3.45
CA TYR A 205 -0.89 -4.77 2.68
C TYR A 205 -1.89 -5.79 3.27
N PRO A 206 -1.52 -7.06 3.53
CA PRO A 206 -2.45 -8.04 4.12
C PRO A 206 -3.06 -7.57 5.44
N VAL A 207 -2.28 -6.96 6.33
CA VAL A 207 -2.73 -6.48 7.64
C VAL A 207 -3.75 -5.34 7.51
N VAL A 208 -3.47 -4.37 6.65
CA VAL A 208 -4.38 -3.21 6.45
C VAL A 208 -5.69 -3.66 5.83
N ILE A 209 -5.64 -4.53 4.83
CA ILE A 209 -6.84 -5.05 4.17
C ILE A 209 -7.66 -5.87 5.17
N ALA A 210 -7.02 -6.70 6.00
CA ALA A 210 -7.67 -7.44 7.08
C ALA A 210 -8.38 -6.51 8.09
N ALA A 211 -7.72 -5.43 8.51
CA ALA A 211 -8.33 -4.45 9.43
C ALA A 211 -9.55 -3.75 8.81
N MET A 212 -9.44 -3.28 7.57
CA MET A 212 -10.55 -2.64 6.86
C MET A 212 -11.70 -3.61 6.63
N PHE A 213 -11.39 -4.85 6.27
CA PHE A 213 -12.40 -5.88 6.10
C PHE A 213 -13.11 -6.22 7.39
N SER A 214 -12.39 -6.35 8.50
CA SER A 214 -12.97 -6.51 9.83
C SER A 214 -14.02 -5.43 10.13
N THR A 215 -13.75 -4.16 9.78
CA THR A 215 -14.77 -3.10 9.94
C THR A 215 -15.98 -3.30 9.01
N VAL A 216 -15.76 -3.74 7.76
CA VAL A 216 -16.82 -4.00 6.78
C VAL A 216 -17.69 -5.19 7.24
N VAL A 217 -17.10 -6.29 7.67
CA VAL A 217 -17.82 -7.46 8.18
C VAL A 217 -18.60 -7.10 9.46
N GLY A 218 -17.99 -6.35 10.38
CA GLY A 218 -18.65 -5.94 11.61
C GLY A 218 -19.90 -5.09 11.36
N MET A 219 -19.79 -4.13 10.45
CA MET A 219 -20.93 -3.32 10.00
C MET A 219 -21.97 -4.16 9.22
N ALA A 220 -21.53 -5.11 8.40
CA ALA A 220 -22.41 -6.00 7.66
C ALA A 220 -23.28 -6.86 8.60
N ASN A 221 -22.66 -7.45 9.60
CA ASN A 221 -23.33 -8.27 10.61
C ASN A 221 -24.31 -7.44 11.45
N ALA A 222 -23.93 -6.20 11.81
CA ALA A 222 -24.82 -5.28 12.51
C ALA A 222 -26.07 -4.93 11.68
N LEU A 223 -25.89 -4.66 10.38
CA LEU A 223 -27.02 -4.39 9.48
C LEU A 223 -27.90 -5.62 9.28
N LEU A 224 -27.31 -6.81 9.09
CA LEU A 224 -28.08 -8.06 8.97
C LEU A 224 -28.89 -8.34 10.24
N ALA A 225 -28.34 -8.05 11.41
CA ALA A 225 -29.07 -8.18 12.68
C ALA A 225 -30.23 -7.18 12.80
N GLU A 226 -30.04 -5.95 12.32
CA GLU A 226 -31.05 -4.89 12.35
C GLU A 226 -32.16 -5.11 11.29
N LEU A 227 -31.81 -5.66 10.13
CA LEU A 227 -32.75 -6.00 9.06
C LEU A 227 -33.61 -7.24 9.35
N GLY A 228 -33.21 -8.08 10.31
CA GLY A 228 -34.00 -9.23 10.76
C GLY A 228 -34.17 -10.33 9.70
N ASP A 229 -35.27 -11.09 9.78
CA ASP A 229 -35.54 -12.23 8.90
C ASP A 229 -35.80 -11.78 7.44
N PRO A 230 -34.96 -12.21 6.46
CA PRO A 230 -35.15 -11.87 5.05
C PRO A 230 -36.48 -12.35 4.45
N ALA A 231 -37.19 -13.29 5.10
CA ALA A 231 -38.53 -13.72 4.70
C ALA A 231 -39.63 -12.67 4.96
N SER A 232 -39.36 -11.67 5.80
CA SER A 232 -40.33 -10.63 6.19
C SER A 232 -40.19 -9.33 5.38
N ALA A 233 -39.15 -9.22 4.55
CA ALA A 233 -38.82 -8.00 3.80
C ALA A 233 -39.59 -7.93 2.47
N THR A 234 -40.77 -7.31 2.50
CA THR A 234 -41.63 -7.11 1.31
C THR A 234 -41.38 -5.78 0.57
N ASN A 235 -40.55 -4.90 1.13
CA ASN A 235 -40.28 -3.56 0.58
C ASN A 235 -38.86 -3.45 0.02
N ILE A 236 -38.72 -3.00 -1.25
CA ILE A 236 -37.43 -2.70 -1.92
C ILE A 236 -36.54 -1.75 -1.08
N GLY A 237 -37.14 -0.84 -0.30
CA GLY A 237 -36.40 0.12 0.54
C GLY A 237 -35.53 -0.51 1.62
N SER A 238 -35.85 -1.74 2.06
CA SER A 238 -35.04 -2.49 3.05
C SER A 238 -33.68 -2.92 2.51
N LEU A 239 -33.50 -2.96 1.18
CA LEU A 239 -32.25 -3.35 0.53
C LEU A 239 -31.30 -2.18 0.29
N VAL A 240 -31.73 -0.93 0.50
CA VAL A 240 -30.89 0.25 0.30
C VAL A 240 -29.64 0.24 1.21
N PRO A 241 -29.75 -0.05 2.52
CA PRO A 241 -28.58 -0.17 3.40
C PRO A 241 -27.59 -1.24 2.93
N PHE A 242 -28.08 -2.36 2.39
CA PHE A 242 -27.24 -3.40 1.81
C PHE A 242 -26.41 -2.88 0.62
N PHE A 243 -27.04 -2.21 -0.36
CA PHE A 243 -26.32 -1.67 -1.51
C PHE A 243 -25.31 -0.59 -1.09
N VAL A 244 -25.70 0.31 -0.20
CA VAL A 244 -24.80 1.34 0.36
C VAL A 244 -23.58 0.70 1.01
N MET A 245 -23.78 -0.38 1.76
CA MET A 245 -22.71 -1.12 2.41
C MET A 245 -21.73 -1.76 1.42
N VAL A 246 -22.24 -2.40 0.37
CA VAL A 246 -21.40 -2.98 -0.70
C VAL A 246 -20.58 -1.89 -1.42
N PHE A 247 -21.17 -0.70 -1.64
CA PHE A 247 -20.44 0.44 -2.21
C PHE A 247 -19.38 0.99 -1.25
N LEU A 248 -19.69 1.10 0.04
CA LEU A 248 -18.76 1.54 1.07
C LEU A 248 -17.57 0.57 1.15
N ALA A 249 -17.83 -0.74 1.20
CA ALA A 249 -16.80 -1.78 1.19
C ALA A 249 -15.86 -1.66 -0.03
N LYS A 250 -16.39 -1.41 -1.22
CA LYS A 250 -15.56 -1.13 -2.42
C LYS A 250 -14.70 0.12 -2.26
N GLY A 251 -15.25 1.19 -1.68
CA GLY A 251 -14.51 2.42 -1.37
C GLY A 251 -13.34 2.16 -0.41
N PHE A 252 -13.57 1.35 0.63
CA PHE A 252 -12.53 0.91 1.57
C PHE A 252 -11.42 0.12 0.83
N VAL A 253 -11.78 -0.86 0.02
CA VAL A 253 -10.79 -1.63 -0.77
C VAL A 253 -10.01 -0.73 -1.73
N ALA A 254 -10.66 0.21 -2.41
CA ALA A 254 -10.01 1.17 -3.30
C ALA A 254 -9.07 2.15 -2.57
N ALA A 255 -9.35 2.47 -1.31
CA ALA A 255 -8.51 3.33 -0.47
C ALA A 255 -7.30 2.61 0.15
N THR A 256 -7.26 1.27 0.12
CA THR A 256 -6.15 0.46 0.68
C THR A 256 -4.75 1.00 0.32
N PRO A 257 -4.42 1.31 -0.96
CA PRO A 257 -3.07 1.75 -1.30
C PRO A 257 -2.68 3.08 -0.64
N ILE A 258 -3.65 3.95 -0.36
CA ILE A 258 -3.43 5.24 0.30
C ILE A 258 -3.14 5.02 1.78
N ILE A 259 -3.90 4.13 2.44
CA ILE A 259 -3.78 3.85 3.87
C ILE A 259 -2.45 3.16 4.16
N VAL A 260 -2.08 2.15 3.37
CA VAL A 260 -0.81 1.45 3.56
C VAL A 260 0.38 2.41 3.42
N ARG A 261 0.34 3.33 2.44
CA ARG A 261 1.40 4.34 2.25
C ARG A 261 1.44 5.39 3.35
N GLY A 262 0.27 5.76 3.89
CA GLY A 262 0.18 6.66 5.04
C GLY A 262 0.82 6.05 6.29
N LEU A 263 0.59 4.76 6.53
CA LEU A 263 1.15 4.03 7.68
C LEU A 263 2.67 3.85 7.58
N SER A 264 3.19 3.61 6.38
CA SER A 264 4.64 3.40 6.21
C SER A 264 5.47 4.68 6.19
N GLY A 265 4.85 5.85 6.31
CA GLY A 265 5.51 7.15 6.22
C GLY A 265 6.09 7.47 4.83
N ASN A 266 5.90 6.57 3.87
CA ASN A 266 6.38 6.69 2.50
C ASN A 266 5.39 7.52 1.69
N PHE A 267 5.31 8.82 2.01
CA PHE A 267 4.67 9.82 1.17
C PHE A 267 5.52 10.12 -0.07
N MET A 268 6.04 9.09 -0.74
CA MET A 268 6.26 9.23 -2.16
C MET A 268 4.86 9.18 -2.76
N LEU A 269 4.21 10.35 -2.76
CA LEU A 269 3.00 10.60 -3.51
C LEU A 269 3.30 10.02 -4.88
N ILE A 270 2.72 8.86 -5.19
CA ILE A 270 2.37 8.54 -6.58
C ILE A 270 1.28 9.56 -6.89
N ALA A 271 1.72 10.81 -7.02
CA ALA A 271 1.07 11.78 -7.82
C ALA A 271 1.14 11.14 -9.20
N GLY A 272 0.08 10.43 -9.57
CA GLY A 272 -0.10 10.11 -10.98
C GLY A 272 0.13 11.40 -11.78
N PRO A 273 0.52 11.30 -13.07
CA PRO A 273 0.86 12.47 -13.89
C PRO A 273 -0.15 13.63 -13.76
N ALA A 274 -1.43 13.32 -13.52
CA ALA A 274 -2.51 14.27 -13.23
C ALA A 274 -2.33 15.12 -11.96
N VAL A 275 -1.90 14.54 -10.83
CA VAL A 275 -1.71 15.28 -9.56
C VAL A 275 -0.43 16.10 -9.59
N ALA A 276 0.64 15.57 -10.20
CA ALA A 276 1.90 16.30 -10.39
C ALA A 276 1.70 17.49 -11.36
N ALA A 277 0.96 17.28 -12.46
CA ALA A 277 0.56 18.35 -13.37
C ALA A 277 -0.37 19.37 -12.71
N GLY A 278 -1.27 18.90 -11.83
CA GLY A 278 -2.16 19.75 -11.04
C GLY A 278 -1.41 20.66 -10.06
N ALA A 279 -0.47 20.11 -9.31
CA ALA A 279 0.40 20.86 -8.40
C ALA A 279 1.30 21.84 -9.16
N ALA A 280 1.91 21.42 -10.28
CA ALA A 280 2.72 22.29 -11.14
C ALA A 280 1.90 23.39 -11.84
N GLY A 281 0.62 23.14 -12.15
CA GLY A 281 -0.29 24.17 -12.65
C GLY A 281 -0.65 25.18 -11.56
N LEU A 282 -0.95 24.71 -10.34
CA LEU A 282 -1.25 25.56 -9.20
C LEU A 282 -0.08 26.47 -8.83
N THR A 283 1.14 25.95 -8.77
CA THR A 283 2.34 26.75 -8.46
C THR A 283 2.63 27.78 -9.55
N ARG A 284 2.44 27.45 -10.84
CA ARG A 284 2.55 28.42 -11.93
C ARG A 284 1.47 29.51 -11.85
N GLY A 285 0.25 29.16 -11.45
CA GLY A 285 -0.82 30.11 -11.15
C GLY A 285 -0.46 31.05 -9.99
N LEU A 286 0.14 30.51 -8.92
CA LEU A 286 0.63 31.25 -7.75
C LEU A 286 1.90 32.08 -8.02
N ALA A 287 2.68 31.75 -9.04
CA ALA A 287 3.82 32.55 -9.48
C ALA A 287 3.39 33.69 -10.44
N ASN A 288 2.19 33.60 -11.03
CA ASN A 288 1.58 34.57 -11.95
C ASN A 288 2.57 35.16 -12.98
N THR A 289 3.34 34.27 -13.61
CA THR A 289 4.34 34.63 -14.63
C THR A 289 3.69 35.27 -15.86
N ARG A 290 4.47 36.01 -16.66
CA ARG A 290 3.96 36.70 -17.87
C ARG A 290 3.23 35.76 -18.84
N SER A 291 3.64 34.50 -18.92
CA SER A 291 2.99 33.47 -19.74
C SER A 291 1.64 32.99 -19.19
N VAL A 292 1.43 33.02 -17.87
CA VAL A 292 0.14 32.74 -17.23
C VAL A 292 -0.81 33.94 -17.41
N GLN A 293 -0.30 35.17 -17.32
CA GLN A 293 -1.08 36.38 -17.57
C GLN A 293 -1.56 36.49 -19.02
N ALA A 294 -0.70 36.20 -20.00
CA ALA A 294 -1.06 36.20 -21.42
C ALA A 294 -2.14 35.15 -21.73
N ARG A 295 -2.01 33.92 -21.20
CA ARG A 295 -2.99 32.85 -21.39
C ARG A 295 -4.30 33.07 -20.64
N ALA A 296 -4.29 33.89 -19.60
CA ALA A 296 -5.51 34.30 -18.91
C ALA A 296 -6.41 35.19 -19.78
N LEU A 297 -5.81 36.06 -20.57
CA LEU A 297 -6.53 36.96 -21.48
C LEU A 297 -7.13 36.19 -22.65
N SER A 298 -6.47 35.11 -23.09
CA SER A 298 -6.95 34.24 -24.17
C SER A 298 -7.82 33.07 -23.69
N GLY A 299 -8.17 32.99 -22.39
CA GLY A 299 -9.00 31.91 -21.83
C GLY A 299 -8.34 30.53 -21.80
N GLY A 300 -7.03 30.42 -21.99
CA GLY A 300 -6.29 29.16 -22.11
C GLY A 300 -5.68 28.64 -20.79
N LEU A 301 -6.24 29.02 -19.64
CA LEU A 301 -5.73 28.60 -18.33
C LEU A 301 -6.23 27.20 -17.97
N SER A 302 -5.33 26.35 -17.46
CA SER A 302 -5.75 25.11 -16.80
C SER A 302 -6.46 25.43 -15.47
N GLY A 303 -7.41 24.58 -15.06
CA GLY A 303 -8.21 24.81 -13.84
C GLY A 303 -7.38 25.01 -12.57
N THR A 304 -6.20 24.40 -12.50
CA THR A 304 -5.26 24.57 -11.38
C THR A 304 -4.47 25.88 -11.45
N GLU A 305 -4.10 26.36 -12.65
CA GLU A 305 -3.49 27.70 -12.83
C GLU A 305 -4.49 28.81 -12.49
N LEU A 306 -5.77 28.63 -12.83
CA LEU A 306 -6.85 29.55 -12.47
C LEU A 306 -7.02 29.63 -10.94
N ALA A 307 -7.05 28.49 -10.26
CA ALA A 307 -7.14 28.43 -8.80
C ALA A 307 -5.94 29.12 -8.13
N GLY A 308 -4.73 28.90 -8.62
CA GLY A 308 -3.52 29.55 -8.09
C GLY A 308 -3.52 31.07 -8.29
N ARG A 309 -3.98 31.53 -9.46
CA ARG A 309 -4.10 32.96 -9.76
C ARG A 309 -5.21 33.63 -8.96
N ALA A 310 -6.32 32.96 -8.73
CA ALA A 310 -7.41 33.45 -7.90
C ALA A 310 -6.93 33.73 -6.46
N ILE A 311 -6.06 32.89 -5.92
CA ILE A 311 -5.44 33.11 -4.60
C ILE A 311 -4.59 34.39 -4.58
N ILE A 312 -3.83 34.69 -5.64
CA ILE A 312 -3.12 35.98 -5.73
C ILE A 312 -4.10 37.14 -5.88
N GLN A 313 -5.17 37.00 -6.63
CA GLN A 313 -6.11 38.11 -6.85
C GLN A 313 -6.92 38.47 -5.60
N THR A 314 -6.90 37.65 -4.55
CA THR A 314 -7.51 38.00 -3.26
C THR A 314 -6.76 39.12 -2.52
N PRO A 315 -7.47 39.94 -1.72
CA PRO A 315 -6.87 41.00 -0.90
C PRO A 315 -5.72 40.47 -0.03
N ALA A 316 -4.69 41.29 0.21
CA ALA A 316 -3.46 40.88 0.89
C ALA A 316 -3.68 40.23 2.27
N ALA A 317 -4.68 40.71 3.03
CA ALA A 317 -5.07 40.13 4.32
C ALA A 317 -5.67 38.71 4.18
N THR A 318 -6.52 38.49 3.18
CA THR A 318 -7.10 37.19 2.85
C THR A 318 -6.05 36.23 2.30
N ARG A 319 -5.13 36.73 1.46
CA ARG A 319 -4.00 35.97 0.93
C ARG A 319 -3.08 35.49 2.05
N ALA A 320 -2.76 36.37 3.01
CA ALA A 320 -1.95 36.03 4.16
C ALA A 320 -2.63 34.95 5.02
N ALA A 321 -3.95 35.01 5.23
CA ALA A 321 -4.73 34.00 5.95
C ALA A 321 -4.76 32.64 5.23
N VAL A 322 -4.87 32.62 3.91
CA VAL A 322 -4.86 31.39 3.08
C VAL A 322 -3.47 30.75 3.07
N LEU A 323 -2.40 31.54 3.00
CA LEU A 323 -1.03 31.04 3.05
C LEU A 323 -0.62 30.63 4.47
N SER A 324 -1.09 31.35 5.50
CA SER A 324 -0.80 31.03 6.90
C SER A 324 -1.55 29.81 7.39
N SER A 325 -2.76 29.55 6.89
CA SER A 325 -3.50 28.30 7.16
C SER A 325 -2.78 27.09 6.54
N GLY A 326 -2.24 27.23 5.32
CA GLY A 326 -1.33 26.23 4.75
C GLY A 326 -0.07 26.00 5.60
N ALA A 327 0.56 27.07 6.09
CA ALA A 327 1.73 26.99 6.97
C ALA A 327 1.40 26.48 8.39
N GLN A 328 0.17 26.67 8.88
CA GLN A 328 -0.32 26.09 10.13
C GLN A 328 -0.57 24.60 9.96
N ILE A 329 -1.16 24.16 8.84
CA ILE A 329 -1.35 22.74 8.53
C ILE A 329 0.00 22.04 8.41
N ALA A 330 0.99 22.66 7.75
CA ALA A 330 2.36 22.15 7.70
C ALA A 330 3.00 22.05 9.10
N ARG A 331 2.84 23.08 9.95
CA ARG A 331 3.35 23.07 11.34
C ARG A 331 2.61 22.10 12.26
N ILE A 332 1.32 21.85 12.03
CA ILE A 332 0.53 20.85 12.76
C ILE A 332 0.97 19.45 12.34
N ALA A 333 1.20 19.21 11.06
CA ALA A 333 1.78 17.95 10.57
C ALA A 333 3.20 17.73 11.13
N GLU A 334 3.98 18.79 11.28
CA GLU A 334 5.33 18.75 11.84
C GLU A 334 5.33 18.57 13.37
N ARG A 335 4.35 19.14 14.09
CA ARG A 335 4.10 18.85 15.52
C ARG A 335 3.59 17.43 15.73
N ALA A 336 2.70 16.93 14.88
CA ALA A 336 2.24 15.55 14.93
C ALA A 336 3.40 14.56 14.72
N ARG A 337 4.36 14.89 13.86
CA ARG A 337 5.62 14.13 13.71
C ARG A 337 6.53 14.18 14.96
N ARG A 338 6.52 15.27 15.72
CA ARG A 338 7.33 15.40 16.96
C ARG A 338 6.69 14.75 18.18
N LEU A 339 5.37 14.60 18.19
CA LEU A 339 4.61 13.96 19.26
C LEU A 339 4.46 12.44 19.06
N GLY A 340 4.98 11.90 17.95
CA GLY A 340 5.08 10.47 17.66
C GLY A 340 6.48 9.89 17.86
N GLN A 341 7.38 10.60 18.55
CA GLN A 341 8.60 10.07 19.17
C GLN A 341 8.36 9.94 20.68
#